data_AF-A0A0F6CLM2-F1
#
_entry.id   AF-A0A0F6CLM2-F1
#
_cell.length_a   1.000
_cell.length_b   1.000
_cell.length_c   1.000
_cell.angle_alpha   90.00
_cell.angle_beta   90.00
_cell.angle_gamma   90.00
#
_symmetry.space_group_name_H-M   'P 1'
#
loop_
_entity.id
_entity.type
_entity.pdbx_description
1 polymer ?
#
loop_
_entity_poly.entity_id
_entity_poly.type
_entity_poly.pdbx_seq_one_letter_code
_entity_poly.pdbx_strand_id
1 'polypeptide(L)'
;MAVGILAGYPMIDVKATSFDGSYHDVDSSELAYKIAASKALTKAKDLIGTVLLEPIMDVSVVVPSDHMGDVIGDLSRRRGLISDQEQRNDGAVIVRAKVPLSEMFGY
;
A
#
# COMPACT_ATOMS: atom_id res chain seq x y z
N MET A 1 -12.54 5.86 -7.12
CA MET A 1 -11.99 6.42 -5.86
C MET A 1 -10.52 6.80 -6.05
N ALA A 2 -10.20 7.48 -7.15
CA ALA A 2 -8.82 7.80 -7.52
C ALA A 2 -8.18 8.86 -6.62
N VAL A 3 -9.01 9.74 -6.04
CA VAL A 3 -8.61 10.70 -5.01
C VAL A 3 -9.27 10.27 -3.71
N GLY A 4 -8.47 9.81 -2.75
CA GLY A 4 -8.95 9.38 -1.44
C GLY A 4 -9.20 10.55 -0.50
N ILE A 5 -10.08 10.31 0.47
CA ILE A 5 -10.60 11.34 1.39
C ILE A 5 -9.62 11.73 2.51
N LEU A 6 -8.55 10.95 2.71
CA LEU A 6 -7.56 11.15 3.76
C LEU A 6 -6.42 12.07 3.32
N ALA A 7 -5.61 11.65 2.33
CA ALA A 7 -4.45 12.40 1.85
C ALA A 7 -4.36 12.47 0.31
N GLY A 8 -5.49 12.25 -0.39
CA GLY A 8 -5.53 12.34 -1.86
C GLY A 8 -5.02 11.11 -2.61
N TYR A 9 -4.44 10.11 -1.94
CA TYR A 9 -4.06 8.83 -2.56
C TYR A 9 -5.29 7.99 -2.94
N PRO A 10 -5.19 7.12 -3.96
CA PRO A 10 -6.27 6.22 -4.33
C PRO A 10 -6.73 5.35 -3.15
N MET A 11 -8.04 5.21 -2.96
CA MET A 11 -8.56 4.23 -2.00
C MET A 11 -8.72 2.88 -2.67
N ILE A 12 -8.15 1.87 -2.03
CA ILE A 12 -8.16 0.46 -2.45
C ILE A 12 -8.80 -0.40 -1.37
N ASP A 13 -9.13 -1.65 -1.71
CA ASP A 13 -9.72 -2.64 -0.80
C ASP A 13 -11.04 -2.19 -0.13
N VAL A 14 -11.85 -1.45 -0.87
CA VAL A 14 -13.17 -0.97 -0.42
C VAL A 14 -14.29 -1.80 -1.05
N LYS A 15 -15.21 -2.30 -0.23
CA LYS A 15 -16.48 -2.88 -0.68
C LYS A 15 -17.59 -1.82 -0.57
N ALA A 16 -18.22 -1.52 -1.70
CA ALA A 16 -19.40 -0.64 -1.75
C ALA A 16 -20.66 -1.44 -2.10
N THR A 17 -21.76 -1.19 -1.41
CA THR A 17 -23.04 -1.84 -1.68
C THR A 17 -24.15 -0.79 -1.64
N SER A 18 -24.87 -0.65 -2.74
CA SER A 18 -26.07 0.19 -2.81
C SER A 18 -27.28 -0.66 -2.46
N PHE A 19 -27.97 -0.33 -1.37
CA PHE A 19 -29.12 -1.10 -0.89
C PHE A 19 -30.43 -0.30 -0.91
N ASP A 20 -30.36 1.02 -1.11
CA ASP A 20 -31.53 1.91 -1.16
C ASP A 20 -31.23 3.14 -2.04
N GLY A 21 -32.28 3.79 -2.55
CA GLY A 21 -32.20 4.99 -3.37
C GLY A 21 -33.54 5.42 -3.97
N SER A 22 -33.63 6.69 -4.34
CA SER A 22 -34.79 7.28 -5.02
C SER A 22 -34.35 8.07 -6.25
N TYR A 23 -35.25 8.25 -7.21
CA TYR A 23 -34.98 9.00 -8.43
C TYR A 23 -36.16 9.89 -8.84
N HIS A 24 -35.88 10.81 -9.75
CA HIS A 24 -36.85 11.74 -10.33
C HIS A 24 -36.67 11.77 -11.85
N ASP A 25 -37.75 11.54 -12.60
CA ASP A 25 -37.68 11.28 -14.05
C ASP A 25 -37.05 12.42 -14.88
N VAL A 26 -37.18 13.67 -14.44
CA VAL A 26 -36.69 14.85 -15.18
C VAL A 26 -35.36 15.40 -14.66
N ASP A 27 -35.06 15.24 -13.37
CA ASP A 27 -33.86 15.84 -12.75
C ASP A 27 -32.74 14.82 -12.49
N SER A 28 -33.08 13.52 -12.53
CA SER A 28 -32.07 12.47 -12.34
C SER A 28 -31.32 12.21 -13.64
N SER A 29 -30.01 12.30 -13.56
CA SER A 29 -29.09 12.03 -14.66
C SER A 29 -27.91 11.19 -14.17
N GLU A 30 -27.19 10.56 -15.09
CA GLU A 30 -25.97 9.81 -14.77
C GLU A 30 -24.97 10.68 -13.98
N LEU A 31 -24.84 11.96 -14.34
CA LEU A 31 -23.98 12.90 -13.65
C LEU A 31 -24.45 13.14 -12.20
N ALA A 32 -25.76 13.29 -11.98
CA ALA A 32 -26.32 13.48 -10.65
C ALA A 32 -26.00 12.29 -9.73
N TYR A 33 -26.10 11.06 -10.23
CA TYR A 33 -25.73 9.86 -9.48
C TYR A 33 -24.22 9.77 -9.17
N LYS A 34 -23.35 10.13 -10.12
CA LYS A 34 -21.89 10.19 -9.87
C LYS A 34 -21.56 11.19 -8.76
N ILE A 35 -22.23 12.35 -8.76
CA ILE A 35 -22.07 13.37 -7.72
C ILE A 35 -22.62 12.87 -6.38
N ALA A 36 -23.80 12.23 -6.37
CA ALA A 36 -24.40 11.68 -5.16
C ALA A 36 -23.50 10.61 -4.52
N ALA A 37 -22.96 9.69 -5.32
CA ALA A 37 -22.01 8.67 -4.87
C ALA A 37 -20.72 9.29 -4.31
N SER A 38 -20.18 10.34 -4.95
CA SER A 38 -19.01 11.07 -4.45
C SER A 38 -19.30 11.74 -3.11
N LYS A 39 -20.47 12.38 -2.95
CA LYS A 39 -20.88 13.00 -1.68
C LYS A 39 -21.10 11.97 -0.57
N ALA A 40 -21.65 10.80 -0.89
CA ALA A 40 -21.82 9.70 0.06
C ALA A 40 -20.45 9.24 0.62
N LEU A 41 -19.46 9.07 -0.25
CA LEU A 41 -18.10 8.71 0.15
C LEU A 41 -17.44 9.77 1.04
N THR A 42 -17.62 11.05 0.73
CA THR A 42 -17.10 12.15 1.56
C THR A 42 -17.77 12.19 2.94
N LYS A 43 -19.10 12.01 3.01
CA LYS A 43 -19.81 11.93 4.31
C LYS A 43 -19.40 10.71 5.13
N ALA A 44 -19.06 9.61 4.46
CA ALA A 44 -18.59 8.42 5.15
C ALA A 44 -17.25 8.66 5.87
N LYS A 45 -16.43 9.66 5.49
CA LYS A 45 -15.09 9.92 6.04
C LYS A 45 -15.02 9.83 7.57
N ASP A 46 -16.00 10.41 8.27
CA ASP A 46 -15.99 10.47 9.74
C ASP A 46 -16.50 9.17 10.39
N LEU A 47 -17.08 8.27 9.60
CA LEU A 47 -17.66 6.99 10.03
C LEU A 47 -16.73 5.81 9.72
N ILE A 48 -15.89 5.91 8.69
CA ILE A 48 -14.93 4.87 8.29
C ILE A 48 -13.53 5.21 8.80
N GLY A 49 -12.93 4.28 9.54
CA GLY A 49 -11.55 4.37 10.02
C GLY A 49 -10.52 4.20 8.90
N THR A 50 -10.45 5.16 7.98
CA THR A 50 -9.49 5.14 6.88
C THR A 50 -8.06 5.29 7.37
N VAL A 51 -7.14 4.53 6.77
CA VAL A 51 -5.71 4.54 7.10
C VAL A 51 -4.88 4.75 5.84
N LEU A 52 -3.67 5.29 6.01
CA LEU A 52 -2.70 5.36 4.93
C LEU A 52 -1.97 4.01 4.80
N LEU A 53 -1.78 3.58 3.57
CA LEU A 53 -1.01 2.40 3.22
C LEU A 53 0.27 2.83 2.50
N GLU A 54 1.37 2.17 2.80
CA GLU A 54 2.64 2.32 2.08
C GLU A 54 2.98 1.03 1.32
N PRO A 55 3.63 1.11 0.13
CA PRO A 55 4.04 -0.08 -0.60
C PRO A 55 5.24 -0.75 0.07
N ILE A 56 5.13 -2.06 0.29
CA ILE A 56 6.19 -2.92 0.83
C ILE A 56 6.82 -3.72 -0.31
N MET A 57 8.13 -3.61 -0.46
CA MET A 57 8.92 -4.26 -1.50
C MET A 57 9.48 -5.59 -0.99
N ASP A 58 9.47 -6.61 -1.84
CA ASP A 58 10.22 -7.86 -1.64
C ASP A 58 11.62 -7.69 -2.24
N VAL A 59 12.63 -7.62 -1.39
CA VAL A 59 14.02 -7.34 -1.75
C VAL A 59 14.85 -8.57 -1.50
N SER A 60 15.67 -8.95 -2.49
CA SER A 60 16.62 -10.06 -2.37
C SER A 60 18.02 -9.53 -2.65
N VAL A 61 18.90 -9.62 -1.66
CA VAL A 61 20.26 -9.11 -1.72
C VAL A 61 21.24 -10.28 -1.71
N VAL A 62 22.12 -10.34 -2.71
CA VAL A 62 23.16 -11.37 -2.79
C VAL A 62 24.48 -10.77 -2.34
N VAL A 63 25.01 -11.28 -1.23
CA VAL A 63 26.23 -10.74 -0.60
C VAL A 63 27.19 -11.88 -0.23
N PRO A 64 28.51 -11.65 -0.25
CA PRO A 64 29.46 -12.57 0.36
C PRO A 64 29.15 -12.76 1.86
N SER A 65 29.42 -13.95 2.41
CA SER A 65 29.19 -14.25 3.82
C SER A 65 29.81 -13.25 4.79
N ASP A 66 30.96 -12.68 4.42
CA ASP A 66 31.72 -11.74 5.25
C ASP A 66 31.01 -10.39 5.43
N HIS A 67 30.14 -10.01 4.50
CA HIS A 67 29.40 -8.73 4.51
C HIS A 67 27.93 -8.88 4.87
N MET A 68 27.48 -10.10 5.21
CA MET A 68 26.09 -10.38 5.55
C MET A 68 25.60 -9.54 6.74
N GLY A 69 26.45 -9.35 7.76
CA GLY A 69 26.10 -8.58 8.96
C GLY A 69 25.79 -7.11 8.64
N ASP A 70 26.61 -6.48 7.80
CA ASP A 70 26.44 -5.07 7.40
C ASP A 70 25.13 -4.88 6.64
N VAL A 71 24.80 -5.83 5.74
CA VAL A 71 23.59 -5.79 4.92
C VAL A 71 22.34 -5.99 5.76
N ILE A 72 22.35 -6.93 6.70
CA ILE A 72 21.23 -7.12 7.65
C ILE A 72 21.05 -5.87 8.51
N GLY A 73 22.15 -5.24 8.93
CA GLY A 73 22.13 -3.98 9.67
C GLY A 73 21.48 -2.85 8.88
N ASP A 74 21.85 -2.67 7.60
CA ASP A 74 21.28 -1.63 6.75
C ASP A 74 19.78 -1.88 6.47
N LEU A 75 19.41 -3.11 6.12
CA LEU A 75 18.00 -3.49 5.91
C LEU A 75 17.16 -3.24 7.17
N SER A 76 17.67 -3.59 8.35
CA SER A 76 16.97 -3.36 9.62
C SER A 76 16.81 -1.88 9.93
N ARG A 77 17.82 -1.05 9.61
CA ARG A 77 17.74 0.42 9.76
C ARG A 77 16.67 1.04 8.87
N ARG A 78 16.44 0.45 7.69
CA ARG A 78 15.40 0.85 6.72
C ARG A 78 14.01 0.28 7.04
N ARG A 79 13.74 -0.11 8.29
CA ARG A 79 12.49 -0.77 8.73
C ARG A 79 12.22 -2.10 7.98
N GLY A 80 13.26 -2.73 7.43
CA GLY A 80 13.17 -3.99 6.73
C GLY A 80 12.95 -5.16 7.69
N LEU A 81 12.04 -6.06 7.32
CA LEU A 81 11.81 -7.33 8.01
C LEU A 81 12.48 -8.45 7.22
N ILE A 82 13.52 -9.06 7.80
CA ILE A 82 14.18 -10.23 7.20
C ILE A 82 13.20 -11.40 7.18
N SER A 83 12.99 -11.97 6.00
CA SER A 83 12.08 -13.09 5.79
C SER A 83 12.83 -14.43 5.73
N ASP A 84 13.96 -14.47 5.01
CA ASP A 84 14.72 -15.70 4.82
C ASP A 84 16.20 -15.43 4.50
N GLN A 85 17.05 -16.42 4.72
CA GLN A 85 18.48 -16.42 4.41
C GLN A 85 18.86 -17.75 3.76
N GLU A 86 19.31 -17.70 2.50
CA GLU A 86 19.68 -18.88 1.74
C GLU A 86 21.18 -18.83 1.43
N GLN A 87 21.92 -19.86 1.86
CA GLN A 87 23.35 -19.99 1.55
C GLN A 87 23.52 -20.69 0.21
N ARG A 88 24.26 -20.06 -0.71
CA ARG A 88 24.57 -20.61 -2.02
C ARG A 88 25.91 -21.36 -1.98
N ASN A 89 26.04 -22.37 -2.84
CA ASN A 89 27.23 -23.23 -2.94
C ASN A 89 28.52 -22.49 -3.34
N ASP A 90 28.43 -21.27 -3.87
CA ASP A 90 29.55 -20.41 -4.23
C ASP A 90 30.09 -19.57 -3.05
N GLY A 91 29.53 -19.75 -1.85
CA GLY A 91 29.90 -19.02 -0.64
C GLY A 91 29.14 -17.69 -0.45
N ALA A 92 28.26 -17.31 -1.38
CA ALA A 92 27.38 -16.16 -1.21
C ALA A 92 26.13 -16.51 -0.38
N VAL A 93 25.55 -15.50 0.26
CA VAL A 93 24.29 -15.60 1.00
C VAL A 93 23.26 -14.68 0.34
N ILE A 94 22.07 -15.22 0.10
CA ILE A 94 20.91 -14.48 -0.37
C ILE A 94 20.06 -14.12 0.84
N VAL A 95 19.94 -12.83 1.13
CA VAL A 95 19.07 -12.31 2.19
C VAL A 95 17.80 -11.78 1.57
N ARG A 96 16.65 -12.33 1.96
CA ARG A 96 15.31 -11.89 1.52
C ARG A 96 14.67 -11.05 2.62
N ALA A 97 14.16 -9.88 2.27
CA ALA A 97 13.56 -8.97 3.22
C ALA A 97 12.37 -8.21 2.62
N LYS A 98 11.41 -7.87 3.48
CA LYS A 98 10.31 -6.97 3.14
C LYS A 98 10.64 -5.58 3.66
N VAL A 99 10.76 -4.60 2.76
CA VAL A 99 11.19 -3.24 3.11
C VAL A 99 10.20 -2.22 2.53
N PRO A 100 9.78 -1.19 3.30
CA PRO A 100 8.99 -0.11 2.75
C PRO A 100 9.72 0.62 1.62
N LEU A 101 9.06 0.85 0.48
CA LEU A 101 9.69 1.50 -0.67
C LEU A 101 10.24 2.89 -0.34
N SER A 102 9.61 3.62 0.58
CA SER A 102 10.06 4.94 1.02
C SER A 102 11.47 4.93 1.61
N GLU A 103 11.89 3.80 2.19
CA GLU A 103 13.21 3.63 2.80
C GLU A 103 14.24 3.05 1.82
N MET A 104 13.85 2.71 0.60
CA MET A 104 14.72 2.08 -0.41
C MET A 104 15.37 3.09 -1.38
N PHE A 105 15.06 4.38 -1.26
CA PHE A 105 15.72 5.40 -2.08
C PHE A 105 17.22 5.46 -1.76
N GLY A 106 18.06 5.35 -2.79
CA GLY A 106 19.52 5.34 -2.67
C GLY A 106 20.13 4.03 -2.17
N TYR A 107 19.41 2.91 -2.31
CA TYR A 107 19.91 1.55 -2.08
C TYR A 107 20.62 1.00 -3.32
#